data_AF-A0A1J5X8E9-F1
#
_entry.id   AF-A0A1J5X8E9-F1
#
_cell.length_a   1.000
_cell.length_b   1.000
_cell.length_c   1.000
_cell.angle_alpha   90.00
_cell.angle_beta   90.00
_cell.angle_gamma   90.00
#
_symmetry.space_group_name_H-M   'P 1'
#
loop_
_entity.id
_entity.type
_entity.pdbx_description
1 polymer ?
#
loop_
_entity_poly.entity_id
_entity_poly.type
_entity_poly.pdbx_seq_one_letter_code
_entity_poly.pdbx_strand_id
1 'polypeptide(L)'
;METGVRRQTENRGAQQKPPTSPELGLLFEKETIIRNEIGEIHGKINEERKVLREIHDQSHTSRERWSNVDHLKELNAKITSHTERRGFLNQELGAAKSTIERLRGGSATKGKIKTTKDMESRVKEVESAIEKGGVSATEEKRLLAEVSKLKKERKAVEGQEKQQQEQLKSQEKLKAEMSEELSKLAPKIREMIDEKKKIKRVLEDLDSKRDMEKKLREDREKVIQEYEDAKKALDEKKETVKAEIAAQKEKEREEREKKRQEFEKIKRKKDLQRDIFKLEEKFERLSVDEVGNRIQRVFAAVDYLKEAKTNKEFKKGLSFPLWVISTIAEMKVAVPCNKGQIDATIQGLEKKVETVRQEQEQADLKRKDKRERLSQELEKLRACVREIEVEVEV
;
A
#
# COMPACT_ATOMS: atom_id res chain seq x y z
N MET A 1 -44.04 6.15 -1.80
CA MET A 1 -44.91 6.97 -2.65
C MET A 1 -45.04 8.33 -1.99
N GLU A 2 -44.27 9.31 -2.43
CA GLU A 2 -44.47 10.72 -2.03
C GLU A 2 -44.38 11.58 -3.29
N THR A 3 -45.47 12.27 -3.59
CA THR A 3 -45.71 13.04 -4.80
C THR A 3 -45.06 14.42 -4.69
N GLY A 4 -43.81 14.53 -5.17
CA GLY A 4 -43.11 15.80 -5.31
C GLY A 4 -43.64 16.61 -6.50
N VAL A 5 -44.65 17.45 -6.26
CA VAL A 5 -45.16 18.44 -7.23
C VAL A 5 -44.04 19.44 -7.57
N ARG A 6 -43.38 19.24 -8.72
CA ARG A 6 -42.50 20.24 -9.34
C ARG A 6 -43.36 21.40 -9.85
N ARG A 7 -43.46 22.49 -9.10
CA ARG A 7 -43.87 23.79 -9.66
C ARG A 7 -42.72 24.33 -10.50
N GLN A 8 -42.78 24.13 -11.81
CA GLN A 8 -42.05 24.96 -12.75
C GLN A 8 -42.65 26.37 -12.67
N THR A 9 -41.95 27.30 -12.04
CA THR A 9 -42.25 28.72 -12.22
C THR A 9 -41.74 29.11 -13.60
N GLU A 10 -42.66 29.25 -14.56
CA GLU A 10 -42.42 29.89 -15.84
C GLU A 10 -41.72 31.23 -15.60
N ASN A 11 -40.48 31.32 -16.08
CA ASN A 11 -39.71 32.55 -16.10
C ASN A 11 -40.29 33.41 -17.25
N ARG A 12 -41.45 34.03 -17.03
CA ARG A 12 -42.01 35.02 -17.94
C ARG A 12 -41.13 36.27 -17.86
N GLY A 13 -40.18 36.35 -18.78
CA GLY A 13 -39.47 37.58 -19.10
C GLY A 13 -40.44 38.65 -19.58
N ALA A 14 -41.10 39.32 -18.66
CA ALA A 14 -41.74 40.58 -18.96
C ALA A 14 -40.62 41.56 -19.30
N GLN A 15 -40.51 41.92 -20.59
CA GLN A 15 -39.72 43.07 -21.03
C GLN A 15 -40.28 44.32 -20.31
N GLN A 16 -39.70 44.64 -19.15
CA GLN A 16 -40.00 45.87 -18.45
C GLN A 16 -39.44 47.01 -19.29
N LYS A 17 -40.32 47.93 -19.70
CA LYS A 17 -39.92 49.17 -20.37
C LYS A 17 -38.83 49.86 -19.54
N PRO A 18 -37.80 50.44 -20.19
CA PRO A 18 -36.71 51.10 -19.47
C PRO A 18 -37.27 52.17 -18.53
N PRO A 19 -36.73 52.28 -17.30
CA PRO A 19 -37.20 53.25 -16.33
C PRO A 19 -37.03 54.66 -16.89
N THR A 20 -38.08 55.47 -16.75
CA THR A 20 -38.15 56.85 -17.29
C THR A 20 -37.36 57.87 -16.47
N SER A 21 -36.68 57.43 -15.40
CA SER A 21 -35.81 58.23 -14.55
C SER A 21 -34.47 57.51 -14.32
N PRO A 22 -33.31 58.21 -14.43
CA PRO A 22 -31.98 57.66 -14.16
C PRO A 22 -31.86 57.03 -12.76
N GLU A 23 -32.52 57.61 -11.75
CA GLU A 23 -32.47 57.14 -10.36
C GLU A 23 -33.22 55.80 -10.18
N LEU A 24 -34.34 55.62 -10.88
CA LEU A 24 -35.04 54.32 -10.95
C LEU A 24 -34.20 53.27 -11.66
N GLY A 25 -33.44 53.66 -12.69
CA GLY A 25 -32.51 52.77 -13.39
C GLY A 25 -31.46 52.17 -12.45
N LEU A 26 -30.83 53.00 -11.63
CA LEU A 26 -29.80 52.55 -10.67
C LEU A 26 -30.38 51.64 -9.58
N LEU A 27 -31.61 51.87 -9.11
CA LEU A 27 -32.27 51.01 -8.14
C LEU A 27 -32.65 49.64 -8.74
N PHE A 28 -33.15 49.61 -9.97
CA PHE A 28 -33.44 48.38 -10.70
C PHE A 28 -32.17 47.55 -10.98
N GLU A 29 -31.07 48.20 -11.32
CA GLU A 29 -29.79 47.54 -11.55
C GLU A 29 -29.27 46.89 -10.25
N LYS A 30 -29.34 47.63 -9.12
CA LYS A 30 -28.99 47.09 -7.80
C LYS A 30 -29.88 45.91 -7.37
N GLU A 31 -31.19 46.00 -7.60
CA GLU A 31 -32.13 44.91 -7.33
C GLU A 31 -31.79 43.65 -8.15
N THR A 32 -31.43 43.84 -9.42
CA THR A 32 -31.06 42.77 -10.34
C THR A 32 -29.75 42.09 -9.92
N ILE A 33 -28.75 42.87 -9.51
CA ILE A 33 -27.48 42.34 -8.98
C ILE A 33 -27.73 41.48 -7.74
N ILE A 34 -28.51 41.98 -6.76
CA ILE A 34 -28.82 41.22 -5.54
C ILE A 34 -29.63 39.96 -5.86
N ARG A 35 -30.54 40.01 -6.84
CA ARG A 35 -31.30 38.83 -7.29
C ARG A 35 -30.37 37.76 -7.86
N ASN A 36 -29.39 38.14 -8.65
CA ASN A 36 -28.39 37.22 -9.21
C ASN A 36 -27.50 36.64 -8.11
N GLU A 37 -27.02 37.47 -7.18
CA GLU A 37 -26.22 37.01 -6.03
C GLU A 37 -27.01 36.01 -5.16
N ILE A 38 -28.31 36.24 -4.88
CA ILE A 38 -29.17 35.26 -4.19
C ILE A 38 -29.26 33.95 -4.99
N GLY A 39 -29.36 34.03 -6.33
CA GLY A 39 -29.39 32.86 -7.21
C GLY A 39 -28.11 32.02 -7.11
N GLU A 40 -26.95 32.65 -7.15
CA GLU A 40 -25.65 31.98 -7.00
C GLU A 40 -25.48 31.32 -5.63
N ILE A 41 -25.90 32.00 -4.55
CA ILE A 41 -25.82 31.45 -3.19
C ILE A 41 -26.75 30.24 -3.04
N HIS A 42 -27.96 30.28 -3.60
CA HIS A 42 -28.84 29.11 -3.66
C HIS A 42 -28.22 27.93 -4.43
N GLY A 43 -27.48 28.21 -5.51
CA GLY A 43 -26.72 27.19 -6.24
C GLY A 43 -25.71 26.48 -5.33
N LYS A 44 -24.88 27.25 -4.62
CA LYS A 44 -23.87 26.73 -3.68
C LYS A 44 -24.48 25.94 -2.53
N ILE A 45 -25.60 26.39 -1.96
CA ILE A 45 -26.32 25.65 -0.91
C ILE A 45 -26.79 24.28 -1.42
N ASN A 46 -27.26 24.21 -2.66
CA ASN A 46 -27.71 22.94 -3.24
C ASN A 46 -26.54 21.97 -3.48
N GLU A 47 -25.38 22.48 -3.90
CA GLU A 47 -24.14 21.70 -4.03
C GLU A 47 -23.66 21.18 -2.67
N GLU A 48 -23.57 22.03 -1.64
CA GLU A 48 -23.16 21.60 -0.28
C GLU A 48 -24.15 20.59 0.33
N ARG A 49 -25.46 20.75 0.09
CA ARG A 49 -26.47 19.75 0.47
C ARG A 49 -26.32 18.43 -0.29
N LYS A 50 -25.82 18.44 -1.51
CA LYS A 50 -25.52 17.23 -2.28
C LYS A 50 -24.31 16.51 -1.68
N VAL A 51 -23.23 17.23 -1.43
CA VAL A 51 -22.02 16.71 -0.76
C VAL A 51 -22.34 16.14 0.62
N LEU A 52 -23.18 16.83 1.41
CA LEU A 52 -23.60 16.31 2.72
C LEU A 52 -24.43 15.02 2.65
N ARG A 53 -25.20 14.81 1.58
CA ARG A 53 -25.91 13.54 1.36
C ARG A 53 -24.94 12.42 0.99
N GLU A 54 -23.98 12.71 0.12
CA GLU A 54 -22.94 11.76 -0.28
C GLU A 54 -22.04 11.36 0.92
N ILE A 55 -21.68 12.30 1.79
CA ILE A 55 -20.94 12.04 3.04
C ILE A 55 -21.81 11.30 4.07
N HIS A 56 -23.12 11.53 4.11
CA HIS A 56 -24.02 10.82 5.02
C HIS A 56 -24.10 9.32 4.68
N ASP A 57 -24.04 8.97 3.39
CA ASP A 57 -24.10 7.58 2.91
C ASP A 57 -22.74 6.86 3.07
N GLN A 58 -21.64 7.61 3.22
CA GLN A 58 -20.29 7.09 3.47
C GLN A 58 -19.94 7.26 4.96
N SER A 59 -20.13 6.20 5.75
CA SER A 59 -20.09 6.16 7.24
C SER A 59 -18.86 6.69 8.00
N HIS A 60 -17.94 7.44 7.40
CA HIS A 60 -16.74 7.96 8.05
C HIS A 60 -16.43 9.42 7.68
N THR A 61 -16.77 10.34 8.58
CA THR A 61 -15.91 11.41 9.15
C THR A 61 -16.79 12.51 9.78
N SER A 62 -16.86 12.54 11.11
CA SER A 62 -17.64 13.55 11.85
C SER A 62 -17.19 14.98 11.52
N ARG A 63 -15.89 15.20 11.30
CA ARG A 63 -15.28 16.52 11.15
C ARG A 63 -15.66 17.25 9.85
N GLU A 64 -15.66 16.57 8.71
CA GLU A 64 -16.02 17.16 7.42
C GLU A 64 -17.52 17.50 7.36
N ARG A 65 -18.35 16.64 7.97
CA ARG A 65 -19.78 16.89 8.15
C ARG A 65 -20.05 18.16 8.96
N TRP A 66 -19.38 18.36 10.09
CA TRP A 66 -19.54 19.58 10.90
C TRP A 66 -19.07 20.83 10.15
N SER A 67 -17.94 20.75 9.43
CA SER A 67 -17.45 21.87 8.61
C SER A 67 -18.46 22.30 7.53
N ASN A 68 -19.07 21.33 6.84
CA ASN A 68 -20.09 21.62 5.82
C ASN A 68 -21.40 22.14 6.42
N VAL A 69 -21.77 21.69 7.62
CA VAL A 69 -22.94 22.23 8.34
C VAL A 69 -22.73 23.69 8.73
N ASP A 70 -21.54 24.07 9.18
CA ASP A 70 -21.25 25.46 9.55
C ASP A 70 -21.16 26.37 8.33
N HIS A 71 -20.59 25.90 7.21
CA HIS A 71 -20.67 26.58 5.92
C HIS A 71 -22.12 26.82 5.48
N LEU A 72 -23.00 25.81 5.60
CA LEU A 72 -24.42 25.98 5.28
C LEU A 72 -25.11 27.02 6.17
N LYS A 73 -24.75 27.12 7.46
CA LYS A 73 -25.28 28.17 8.34
C LYS A 73 -24.83 29.55 7.86
N GLU A 74 -23.57 29.70 7.47
CA GLU A 74 -23.04 30.96 6.95
C GLU A 74 -23.71 31.37 5.64
N LEU A 75 -23.89 30.43 4.70
CA LEU A 75 -24.60 30.70 3.45
C LEU A 75 -26.07 31.08 3.69
N ASN A 76 -26.75 30.41 4.61
CA ASN A 76 -28.12 30.77 4.99
C ASN A 76 -28.20 32.18 5.62
N ALA A 77 -27.24 32.53 6.49
CA ALA A 77 -27.17 33.88 7.06
C ALA A 77 -26.97 34.96 5.97
N LYS A 78 -26.11 34.68 4.98
CA LYS A 78 -25.93 35.54 3.80
C LYS A 78 -27.22 35.70 3.00
N ILE A 79 -27.96 34.61 2.75
CA ILE A 79 -29.26 34.69 2.06
C ILE A 79 -30.26 35.56 2.82
N THR A 80 -30.37 35.39 4.13
CA THR A 80 -31.28 36.19 4.95
C THR A 80 -30.96 37.68 4.82
N SER A 81 -29.69 38.04 4.99
CA SER A 81 -29.20 39.42 4.82
C SER A 81 -29.48 39.99 3.42
N HIS A 82 -29.20 39.23 2.35
CA HIS A 82 -29.49 39.68 0.98
C HIS A 82 -31.01 39.80 0.70
N THR A 83 -31.82 38.93 1.32
CA THR A 83 -33.28 38.97 1.19
C THR A 83 -33.87 40.19 1.89
N GLU A 84 -33.39 40.51 3.09
CA GLU A 84 -33.74 41.74 3.82
C GLU A 84 -33.37 42.98 3.02
N ARG A 85 -32.15 43.02 2.46
CA ARG A 85 -31.69 44.14 1.62
C ARG A 85 -32.50 44.30 0.34
N ARG A 86 -32.92 43.20 -0.28
CA ARG A 86 -33.85 43.21 -1.42
C ARG A 86 -35.22 43.75 -1.00
N GLY A 87 -35.70 43.37 0.18
CA GLY A 87 -36.95 43.89 0.76
C GLY A 87 -36.91 45.41 0.93
N PHE A 88 -35.82 45.94 1.49
CA PHE A 88 -35.59 47.37 1.65
C PHE A 88 -35.58 48.12 0.31
N LEU A 89 -34.83 47.62 -0.68
CA LEU A 89 -34.79 48.23 -2.02
C LEU A 89 -36.16 48.23 -2.70
N ASN A 90 -36.94 47.16 -2.57
CA ASN A 90 -38.30 47.11 -3.12
C ASN A 90 -39.23 48.14 -2.45
N GLN A 91 -39.06 48.39 -1.16
CA GLN A 91 -39.80 49.43 -0.44
C GLN A 91 -39.42 50.84 -0.95
N GLU A 92 -38.13 51.13 -1.11
CA GLU A 92 -37.65 52.39 -1.70
C GLU A 92 -38.15 52.59 -3.13
N LEU A 93 -38.11 51.54 -3.95
CA LEU A 93 -38.56 51.56 -5.34
C LEU A 93 -40.09 51.79 -5.42
N GLY A 94 -40.85 51.22 -4.49
CA GLY A 94 -42.28 51.50 -4.31
C GLY A 94 -42.56 52.95 -3.92
N ALA A 95 -41.81 53.49 -2.95
CA ALA A 95 -41.93 54.88 -2.52
C ALA A 95 -41.58 55.85 -3.67
N ALA A 96 -40.50 55.60 -4.41
CA ALA A 96 -40.10 56.42 -5.55
C ALA A 96 -41.15 56.41 -6.68
N LYS A 97 -41.71 55.24 -6.99
CA LYS A 97 -42.82 55.11 -7.97
C LYS A 97 -44.05 55.92 -7.56
N SER A 98 -44.47 55.82 -6.29
CA SER A 98 -45.61 56.57 -5.78
C SER A 98 -45.41 58.09 -5.82
N THR A 99 -44.16 58.53 -5.61
CA THR A 99 -43.78 59.95 -5.68
C THR A 99 -43.84 60.46 -7.13
N ILE A 100 -43.37 59.67 -8.09
CA ILE A 100 -43.44 60.00 -9.53
C ILE A 100 -44.89 60.03 -10.04
N GLU A 101 -45.74 59.12 -9.57
CA GLU A 101 -47.19 59.14 -9.90
C GLU A 101 -47.88 60.39 -9.35
N ARG A 102 -47.58 60.79 -8.11
CA ARG A 102 -48.05 62.06 -7.55
C ARG A 102 -47.61 63.27 -8.37
N LEU A 103 -46.35 63.29 -8.82
CA LEU A 103 -45.80 64.38 -9.63
C LEU A 103 -46.43 64.41 -11.04
N ARG A 104 -46.77 63.26 -11.62
CA ARG A 104 -47.47 63.18 -12.92
C ARG A 104 -48.95 63.57 -12.85
N GLY A 105 -49.61 63.39 -11.71
CA GLY A 105 -51.03 63.76 -11.51
C GLY A 105 -51.28 65.28 -11.41
N GLY A 106 -50.24 66.10 -11.24
CA GLY A 106 -50.38 67.52 -10.85
C GLY A 106 -50.35 68.57 -11.96
N SER A 107 -50.06 68.25 -13.23
CA SER A 107 -49.71 69.29 -14.22
C SER A 107 -50.51 69.24 -15.53
N ALA A 108 -51.83 69.18 -15.46
CA ALA A 108 -52.69 69.28 -16.64
C ALA A 108 -53.78 70.35 -16.49
N THR A 109 -53.39 71.62 -16.43
CA THR A 109 -54.26 72.74 -16.82
C THR A 109 -53.72 73.38 -18.10
N LYS A 110 -54.26 72.92 -19.23
CA LYS A 110 -54.15 73.59 -20.53
C LYS A 110 -54.95 74.90 -20.48
N GLY A 111 -54.27 76.00 -20.19
CA GLY A 111 -54.76 77.35 -20.46
C GLY A 111 -53.60 78.15 -21.04
N LYS A 112 -53.80 78.84 -22.17
CA LYS A 112 -52.84 79.82 -22.68
C LYS A 112 -52.63 80.87 -21.58
N ILE A 113 -51.53 80.77 -20.84
CA ILE A 113 -51.11 81.77 -19.85
C ILE A 113 -50.74 83.01 -20.65
N LYS A 114 -51.57 84.05 -20.56
CA LYS A 114 -51.14 85.43 -20.85
C LYS A 114 -50.27 85.84 -19.67
N THR A 115 -49.09 86.42 -19.92
CA THR A 115 -48.19 86.79 -18.82
C THR A 115 -48.82 87.88 -17.94
N THR A 116 -48.39 87.99 -16.68
CA THR A 116 -48.82 89.09 -15.77
C THR A 116 -48.61 90.47 -16.42
N LYS A 117 -47.54 90.61 -17.21
CA LYS A 117 -47.28 91.80 -18.06
C LYS A 117 -48.31 92.03 -19.15
N ASP A 118 -48.78 90.98 -19.85
CA ASP A 118 -49.81 91.11 -20.89
C ASP A 118 -51.17 91.53 -20.29
N MET A 119 -51.52 90.97 -19.13
CA MET A 119 -52.74 91.35 -18.41
C MET A 119 -52.70 92.79 -17.90
N GLU A 120 -51.56 93.24 -17.39
CA GLU A 120 -51.37 94.61 -16.91
C GLU A 120 -51.38 95.64 -18.05
N SER A 121 -50.82 95.27 -19.21
CA SER A 121 -50.86 96.10 -20.41
C SER A 121 -52.29 96.24 -20.93
N ARG A 122 -53.07 95.15 -20.93
CA ARG A 122 -54.48 95.16 -21.33
C ARG A 122 -55.38 95.92 -20.36
N VAL A 123 -55.12 95.83 -19.05
CA VAL A 123 -55.83 96.62 -18.04
C VAL A 123 -55.59 98.11 -18.27
N LYS A 124 -54.34 98.53 -18.52
CA LYS A 124 -54.02 99.93 -18.83
C LYS A 124 -54.67 100.43 -20.13
N GLU A 125 -54.69 99.59 -21.17
CA GLU A 125 -55.39 99.91 -22.43
C GLU A 125 -56.90 100.11 -22.21
N VAL A 126 -57.54 99.22 -21.46
CA VAL A 126 -58.98 99.27 -21.18
C VAL A 126 -59.33 100.43 -20.25
N GLU A 127 -58.52 100.71 -19.22
CA GLU A 127 -58.69 101.88 -18.34
C GLU A 127 -58.51 103.20 -19.11
N SER A 128 -57.52 103.28 -20.00
CA SER A 128 -57.33 104.45 -20.88
C SER A 128 -58.47 104.64 -21.89
N ALA A 129 -59.09 103.55 -22.36
CA ALA A 129 -60.25 103.61 -23.26
C ALA A 129 -61.51 104.13 -22.55
N ILE A 130 -61.69 103.81 -21.27
CA ILE A 130 -62.76 104.34 -20.41
C ILE A 130 -62.54 105.84 -20.15
N GLU A 131 -61.31 106.25 -19.77
CA GLU A 131 -60.97 107.65 -19.44
C GLU A 131 -61.15 108.62 -20.61
N LYS A 132 -60.98 108.16 -21.86
CA LYS A 132 -61.15 108.99 -23.07
C LYS A 132 -62.60 109.33 -23.41
N GLY A 133 -63.59 108.84 -22.64
CA GLY A 133 -64.99 109.30 -22.67
C GLY A 133 -65.79 108.97 -23.94
N GLY A 134 -65.25 108.14 -24.84
CA GLY A 134 -65.87 107.81 -26.14
C GLY A 134 -66.73 106.54 -26.14
N VAL A 135 -67.09 106.00 -24.98
CA VAL A 135 -67.72 104.67 -24.85
C VAL A 135 -69.11 104.79 -24.23
N SER A 136 -70.08 104.01 -24.73
CA SER A 136 -71.45 104.04 -24.20
C SER A 136 -71.51 103.47 -22.77
N ALA A 137 -72.46 103.92 -21.95
CA ALA A 137 -72.57 103.50 -20.53
C ALA A 137 -72.73 101.97 -20.34
N THR A 138 -73.29 101.26 -21.31
CA THR A 138 -73.38 99.79 -21.32
C THR A 138 -72.03 99.13 -21.58
N GLU A 139 -71.22 99.75 -22.42
CA GLU A 139 -69.92 99.26 -22.85
C GLU A 139 -68.82 99.61 -21.84
N GLU A 140 -68.92 100.75 -21.16
CA GLU A 140 -68.13 101.09 -19.98
C GLU A 140 -68.31 100.06 -18.85
N LYS A 141 -69.55 99.66 -18.54
CA LYS A 141 -69.81 98.58 -17.56
C LYS A 141 -69.18 97.24 -17.98
N ARG A 142 -69.18 96.93 -19.29
CA ARG A 142 -68.56 95.72 -19.83
C ARG A 142 -67.03 95.77 -19.70
N LEU A 143 -66.42 96.92 -19.99
CA LEU A 143 -64.98 97.13 -19.86
C LEU A 143 -64.54 97.13 -18.39
N LEU A 144 -65.32 97.70 -17.47
CA LEU A 144 -65.08 97.60 -16.02
C LEU A 144 -65.15 96.15 -15.52
N ALA A 145 -66.09 95.36 -16.05
CA ALA A 145 -66.15 93.92 -15.76
C ALA A 145 -64.94 93.17 -16.31
N GLU A 146 -64.44 93.54 -17.49
CA GLU A 146 -63.20 93.00 -18.07
C GLU A 146 -61.98 93.35 -17.22
N VAL A 147 -61.84 94.60 -16.74
CA VAL A 147 -60.77 95.01 -15.82
C VAL A 147 -60.84 94.24 -14.50
N SER A 148 -62.04 94.07 -13.93
CA SER A 148 -62.23 93.28 -12.72
C SER A 148 -61.83 91.81 -12.91
N LYS A 149 -62.19 91.22 -14.07
CA LYS A 149 -61.82 89.86 -14.44
C LYS A 149 -60.31 89.72 -14.63
N LEU A 150 -59.67 90.63 -15.37
CA LEU A 150 -58.22 90.63 -15.60
C LEU A 150 -57.44 90.86 -14.31
N LYS A 151 -57.92 91.70 -13.38
CA LYS A 151 -57.31 91.87 -12.05
C LYS A 151 -57.43 90.61 -11.18
N LYS A 152 -58.56 89.89 -11.24
CA LYS A 152 -58.73 88.59 -10.56
C LYS A 152 -57.83 87.51 -11.17
N GLU A 153 -57.76 87.42 -12.50
CA GLU A 153 -56.89 86.48 -13.21
C GLU A 153 -55.41 86.77 -12.93
N ARG A 154 -54.99 88.04 -12.92
CA ARG A 154 -53.64 88.45 -12.52
C ARG A 154 -53.28 87.96 -11.12
N LYS A 155 -54.15 88.19 -10.13
CA LYS A 155 -53.90 87.75 -8.75
C LYS A 155 -53.78 86.21 -8.64
N ALA A 156 -54.54 85.48 -9.45
CA ALA A 156 -54.43 84.02 -9.53
C ALA A 156 -53.11 83.57 -10.17
N VAL A 157 -52.66 84.22 -11.25
CA VAL A 157 -51.39 83.92 -11.92
C VAL A 157 -50.20 84.31 -11.04
N GLU A 158 -50.21 85.45 -10.35
CA GLU A 158 -49.18 85.82 -9.37
C GLU A 158 -49.10 84.82 -8.20
N GLY A 159 -50.25 84.28 -7.77
CA GLY A 159 -50.30 83.19 -6.79
C GLY A 159 -49.64 81.91 -7.31
N GLN A 160 -49.90 81.54 -8.57
CA GLN A 160 -49.27 80.40 -9.23
C GLN A 160 -47.77 80.60 -9.45
N GLU A 161 -47.33 81.78 -9.86
CA GLU A 161 -45.91 82.11 -10.04
C GLU A 161 -45.12 82.02 -8.71
N LYS A 162 -45.70 82.51 -7.61
CA LYS A 162 -45.12 82.35 -6.27
C LYS A 162 -45.02 80.89 -5.85
N GLN A 163 -46.08 80.12 -6.07
CA GLN A 163 -46.11 78.68 -5.77
C GLN A 163 -45.08 77.91 -6.62
N GLN A 164 -44.90 78.30 -7.89
CA GLN A 164 -43.94 77.70 -8.80
C GLN A 164 -42.49 78.07 -8.42
N GLN A 165 -42.23 79.30 -7.97
CA GLN A 165 -40.93 79.70 -7.41
C GLN A 165 -40.59 78.96 -6.12
N GLU A 166 -41.55 78.76 -5.21
CA GLU A 166 -41.32 77.95 -4.00
C GLU A 166 -41.05 76.48 -4.32
N GLN A 167 -41.72 75.92 -5.33
CA GLN A 167 -41.45 74.56 -5.83
C GLN A 167 -40.06 74.43 -6.46
N LEU A 168 -39.60 75.44 -7.21
CA LEU A 168 -38.25 75.44 -7.77
C LEU A 168 -37.19 75.49 -6.66
N LYS A 169 -37.38 76.35 -5.65
CA LYS A 169 -36.47 76.43 -4.49
C LYS A 169 -36.45 75.14 -3.67
N SER A 170 -37.59 74.48 -3.49
CA SER A 170 -37.63 73.19 -2.78
C SER A 170 -36.99 72.07 -3.60
N GLN A 171 -37.14 72.05 -4.93
CA GLN A 171 -36.42 71.12 -5.81
C GLN A 171 -34.91 71.34 -5.79
N GLU A 172 -34.43 72.59 -5.78
CA GLU A 172 -33.01 72.89 -5.69
C GLU A 172 -32.41 72.43 -4.36
N LYS A 173 -33.12 72.66 -3.24
CA LYS A 173 -32.73 72.13 -1.93
C LYS A 173 -32.65 70.60 -1.93
N LEU A 174 -33.66 69.92 -2.48
CA LEU A 174 -33.69 68.46 -2.55
C LEU A 174 -32.53 67.91 -3.40
N LYS A 175 -32.21 68.57 -4.52
CA LYS A 175 -31.06 68.21 -5.37
C LYS A 175 -29.73 68.39 -4.64
N ALA A 176 -29.58 69.47 -3.86
CA ALA A 176 -28.38 69.71 -3.07
C ALA A 176 -28.21 68.65 -1.97
N GLU A 177 -29.29 68.32 -1.24
CA GLU A 177 -29.30 67.28 -0.21
C GLU A 177 -28.97 65.89 -0.80
N MET A 178 -29.60 65.52 -1.92
CA MET A 178 -29.32 64.27 -2.63
C MET A 178 -27.87 64.20 -3.13
N SER A 179 -27.34 65.30 -3.64
CA SER A 179 -25.94 65.40 -4.07
C SER A 179 -24.98 65.21 -2.89
N GLU A 180 -25.29 65.74 -1.72
CA GLU A 180 -24.47 65.61 -0.52
C GLU A 180 -24.51 64.18 0.04
N GLU A 181 -25.67 63.53 0.05
CA GLU A 181 -25.80 62.12 0.44
C GLU A 181 -25.08 61.17 -0.53
N LEU A 182 -25.19 61.42 -1.83
CA LEU A 182 -24.45 60.68 -2.86
C LEU A 182 -22.94 60.84 -2.69
N SER A 183 -22.47 62.04 -2.36
CA SER A 183 -21.07 62.32 -2.04
C SER A 183 -20.58 61.49 -0.85
N LYS A 184 -21.40 61.31 0.20
CA LYS A 184 -21.07 60.49 1.38
C LYS A 184 -21.09 58.99 1.09
N LEU A 185 -21.96 58.52 0.19
CA LEU A 185 -22.09 57.09 -0.16
C LEU A 185 -21.04 56.62 -1.18
N ALA A 186 -20.60 57.49 -2.09
CA ALA A 186 -19.62 57.17 -3.12
C ALA A 186 -18.30 56.54 -2.58
N PRO A 187 -17.64 57.09 -1.52
CA PRO A 187 -16.44 56.47 -0.97
C PRO A 187 -16.71 55.11 -0.33
N LYS A 188 -17.82 54.94 0.40
CA LYS A 188 -18.22 53.64 0.98
C LYS A 188 -18.46 52.58 -0.10
N ILE A 189 -19.03 52.96 -1.23
CA ILE A 189 -19.23 52.05 -2.37
C ILE A 189 -17.88 51.63 -2.95
N ARG A 190 -16.92 52.55 -3.07
CA ARG A 190 -15.56 52.24 -3.54
C ARG A 190 -14.84 51.27 -2.60
N GLU A 191 -14.93 51.49 -1.29
CA GLU A 191 -14.36 50.58 -0.29
C GLU A 191 -14.94 49.17 -0.40
N MET A 192 -16.27 49.03 -0.51
CA MET A 192 -16.90 47.71 -0.70
C MET A 192 -16.46 47.03 -2.01
N ILE A 193 -16.27 47.80 -3.09
CA ILE A 193 -15.76 47.25 -4.37
C ILE A 193 -14.33 46.74 -4.20
N ASP A 194 -13.47 47.48 -3.50
CA ASP A 194 -12.09 47.07 -3.27
C ASP A 194 -11.99 45.87 -2.31
N GLU A 195 -12.87 45.79 -1.30
CA GLU A 195 -13.02 44.58 -0.47
C GLU A 195 -13.49 43.38 -1.30
N LYS A 196 -14.49 43.55 -2.18
CA LYS A 196 -14.94 42.48 -3.09
C LYS A 196 -13.80 41.97 -3.98
N LYS A 197 -12.94 42.87 -4.49
CA LYS A 197 -11.73 42.50 -5.24
C LYS A 197 -10.72 41.74 -4.37
N LYS A 198 -10.49 42.15 -3.12
CA LYS A 198 -9.61 41.43 -2.19
C LYS A 198 -10.14 40.03 -1.90
N ILE A 199 -11.44 39.88 -1.61
CA ILE A 199 -12.07 38.58 -1.38
C ILE A 199 -11.91 37.67 -2.61
N LYS A 200 -12.12 38.22 -3.82
CA LYS A 200 -11.94 37.45 -5.06
C LYS A 200 -10.52 36.90 -5.22
N ARG A 201 -9.50 37.70 -4.92
CA ARG A 201 -8.08 37.24 -4.94
C ARG A 201 -7.82 36.14 -3.91
N VAL A 202 -8.36 36.28 -2.70
CA VAL A 202 -8.22 35.24 -1.65
C VAL A 202 -8.88 33.93 -2.07
N LEU A 203 -10.02 33.98 -2.77
CA LEU A 203 -10.68 32.78 -3.30
C LEU A 203 -9.85 32.11 -4.39
N GLU A 204 -9.31 32.89 -5.34
CA GLU A 204 -8.40 32.37 -6.38
C GLU A 204 -7.15 31.71 -5.77
N ASP A 205 -6.57 32.31 -4.73
CA ASP A 205 -5.44 31.72 -3.98
C ASP A 205 -5.84 30.42 -3.25
N LEU A 206 -7.03 30.37 -2.65
CA LEU A 206 -7.52 29.16 -1.97
C LEU A 206 -7.77 28.01 -2.94
N ASP A 207 -8.34 28.29 -4.12
CA ASP A 207 -8.57 27.28 -5.14
C ASP A 207 -7.22 26.75 -5.67
N SER A 208 -6.22 27.60 -5.89
CA SER A 208 -4.88 27.17 -6.26
C SER A 208 -4.22 26.26 -5.20
N LYS A 209 -4.44 26.54 -3.91
CA LYS A 209 -3.96 25.72 -2.80
C LYS A 209 -4.68 24.37 -2.73
N ARG A 210 -5.98 24.34 -3.01
CA ARG A 210 -6.75 23.08 -3.09
C ARG A 210 -6.25 22.19 -4.22
N ASP A 211 -5.95 22.75 -5.38
CA ASP A 211 -5.38 22.00 -6.50
C ASP A 211 -3.99 21.44 -6.17
N MET A 212 -3.16 22.21 -5.48
CA MET A 212 -1.86 21.72 -4.98
C MET A 212 -2.03 20.62 -3.94
N GLU A 213 -2.96 20.76 -2.99
CA GLU A 213 -3.25 19.74 -1.99
C GLU A 213 -3.73 18.44 -2.63
N LYS A 214 -4.62 18.54 -3.63
CA LYS A 214 -5.10 17.37 -4.38
C LYS A 214 -3.95 16.64 -5.06
N LYS A 215 -3.05 17.36 -5.75
CA LYS A 215 -1.84 16.77 -6.37
C LYS A 215 -0.95 16.09 -5.33
N LEU A 216 -0.72 16.73 -4.19
CA LEU A 216 0.07 16.16 -3.10
C LEU A 216 -0.56 14.88 -2.51
N ARG A 217 -1.90 14.80 -2.44
CA ARG A 217 -2.59 13.57 -2.04
C ARG A 217 -2.40 12.45 -3.06
N GLU A 218 -2.59 12.74 -4.35
CA GLU A 218 -2.39 11.77 -5.43
C GLU A 218 -0.93 11.26 -5.48
N ASP A 219 0.06 12.14 -5.32
CA ASP A 219 1.46 11.75 -5.28
C ASP A 219 1.80 10.92 -4.03
N ARG A 220 1.21 11.26 -2.88
CA ARG A 220 1.37 10.45 -1.65
C ARG A 220 0.77 9.06 -1.80
N GLU A 221 -0.40 8.93 -2.43
CA GLU A 221 -1.02 7.63 -2.70
C GLU A 221 -0.15 6.78 -3.63
N LYS A 222 0.43 7.37 -4.69
CA LYS A 222 1.39 6.66 -5.57
C LYS A 222 2.60 6.15 -4.80
N VAL A 223 3.20 6.98 -3.94
CA VAL A 223 4.35 6.58 -3.12
C VAL A 223 3.99 5.44 -2.16
N ILE A 224 2.79 5.47 -1.57
CA ILE A 224 2.31 4.38 -0.70
C ILE A 224 2.15 3.09 -1.53
N GLN A 225 1.56 3.17 -2.72
CA GLN A 225 1.37 2.02 -3.59
C GLN A 225 2.70 1.41 -4.02
N GLU A 226 3.67 2.24 -4.46
CA GLU A 226 5.02 1.80 -4.82
C GLU A 226 5.74 1.13 -3.64
N TYR A 227 5.57 1.66 -2.42
CA TYR A 227 6.13 1.07 -1.22
C TYR A 227 5.50 -0.30 -0.91
N GLU A 228 4.18 -0.43 -1.01
CA GLU A 228 3.48 -1.70 -0.80
C GLU A 228 3.89 -2.77 -1.83
N ASP A 229 4.01 -2.40 -3.09
CA ASP A 229 4.43 -3.30 -4.16
C ASP A 229 5.91 -3.71 -4.00
N ALA A 230 6.79 -2.78 -3.64
CA ALA A 230 8.18 -3.09 -3.31
C ALA A 230 8.30 -4.01 -2.09
N LYS A 231 7.44 -3.82 -1.07
CA LYS A 231 7.38 -4.68 0.11
C LYS A 231 6.93 -6.10 -0.24
N LYS A 232 5.88 -6.25 -1.06
CA LYS A 232 5.42 -7.57 -1.55
C LYS A 232 6.52 -8.28 -2.33
N ALA A 233 7.19 -7.59 -3.25
CA ALA A 233 8.29 -8.16 -4.03
C ALA A 233 9.49 -8.57 -3.15
N LEU A 234 9.76 -7.82 -2.08
CA LEU A 234 10.79 -8.18 -1.10
C LEU A 234 10.41 -9.44 -0.32
N ASP A 235 9.16 -9.55 0.13
CA ASP A 235 8.68 -10.69 0.90
C ASP A 235 8.64 -11.96 0.04
N GLU A 236 8.24 -11.87 -1.23
CA GLU A 236 8.35 -12.97 -2.20
C GLU A 236 9.80 -13.43 -2.38
N LYS A 237 10.75 -12.50 -2.57
CA LYS A 237 12.19 -12.82 -2.67
C LYS A 237 12.75 -13.47 -1.40
N LYS A 238 12.27 -13.07 -0.22
CA LYS A 238 12.69 -13.70 1.04
C LYS A 238 12.22 -15.14 1.13
N GLU A 239 10.97 -15.42 0.73
CA GLU A 239 10.45 -16.78 0.75
C GLU A 239 11.15 -17.67 -0.29
N THR A 240 11.48 -17.17 -1.48
CA THR A 240 12.25 -17.95 -2.46
C THR A 240 13.65 -18.28 -1.94
N VAL A 241 14.38 -17.30 -1.40
CA VAL A 241 15.73 -17.52 -0.83
C VAL A 241 15.67 -18.47 0.36
N LYS A 242 14.64 -18.38 1.21
CA LYS A 242 14.45 -19.30 2.34
C LYS A 242 14.20 -20.73 1.87
N ALA A 243 13.41 -20.91 0.81
CA ALA A 243 13.19 -22.22 0.19
C ALA A 243 14.47 -22.78 -0.45
N GLU A 244 15.26 -21.96 -1.13
CA GLU A 244 16.56 -22.34 -1.70
C GLU A 244 17.55 -22.79 -0.60
N ILE A 245 17.65 -22.03 0.50
CA ILE A 245 18.49 -22.40 1.65
C ILE A 245 18.02 -23.72 2.27
N ALA A 246 16.71 -23.95 2.39
CA ALA A 246 16.16 -25.19 2.91
C ALA A 246 16.52 -26.38 2.02
N ALA A 247 16.31 -26.25 0.70
CA ALA A 247 16.66 -27.27 -0.28
C ALA A 247 18.18 -27.57 -0.30
N GLN A 248 19.02 -26.54 -0.14
CA GLN A 248 20.47 -26.73 -0.08
C GLN A 248 20.90 -27.44 1.20
N LYS A 249 20.30 -27.11 2.35
CA LYS A 249 20.55 -27.82 3.61
C LYS A 249 20.12 -29.28 3.56
N GLU A 250 19.03 -29.58 2.88
CA GLU A 250 18.55 -30.95 2.66
C GLU A 250 19.52 -31.75 1.80
N LYS A 251 19.97 -31.19 0.66
CA LYS A 251 21.02 -31.80 -0.18
C LYS A 251 22.32 -32.05 0.59
N GLU A 252 22.79 -31.08 1.37
CA GLU A 252 23.98 -31.26 2.20
C GLU A 252 23.79 -32.36 3.26
N ARG A 253 22.59 -32.50 3.81
CA ARG A 253 22.28 -33.55 4.79
C ARG A 253 22.31 -34.93 4.12
N GLU A 254 21.69 -35.08 2.95
CA GLU A 254 21.72 -36.31 2.17
C GLU A 254 23.14 -36.70 1.78
N GLU A 255 23.96 -35.74 1.31
CA GLU A 255 25.37 -36.01 0.99
C GLU A 255 26.18 -36.44 2.21
N ARG A 256 25.98 -35.80 3.37
CA ARG A 256 26.65 -36.18 4.62
C ARG A 256 26.22 -37.57 5.07
N GLU A 257 24.96 -37.95 4.85
CA GLU A 257 24.45 -39.27 5.19
C GLU A 257 25.01 -40.36 4.27
N LYS A 258 25.08 -40.11 2.96
CA LYS A 258 25.76 -41.00 1.99
C LYS A 258 27.23 -41.19 2.36
N LYS A 259 27.96 -40.11 2.63
CA LYS A 259 29.38 -40.17 3.07
C LYS A 259 29.55 -40.96 4.37
N ARG A 260 28.61 -40.87 5.31
CA ARG A 260 28.64 -41.67 6.54
C ARG A 260 28.43 -43.16 6.26
N GLN A 261 27.46 -43.50 5.41
CA GLN A 261 27.19 -44.88 5.01
C GLN A 261 28.40 -45.50 4.26
N GLU A 262 29.00 -44.76 3.33
CA GLU A 262 30.24 -45.18 2.65
C GLU A 262 31.39 -45.40 3.65
N PHE A 263 31.59 -44.47 4.58
CA PHE A 263 32.63 -44.61 5.61
C PHE A 263 32.40 -45.83 6.50
N GLU A 264 31.15 -46.12 6.89
CA GLU A 264 30.81 -47.32 7.65
C GLU A 264 31.06 -48.61 6.86
N LYS A 265 30.69 -48.66 5.57
CA LYS A 265 31.01 -49.77 4.67
C LYS A 265 32.52 -50.02 4.57
N ILE A 266 33.30 -48.96 4.36
CA ILE A 266 34.78 -49.04 4.30
C ILE A 266 35.36 -49.53 5.63
N LYS A 267 34.84 -49.05 6.77
CA LYS A 267 35.29 -49.49 8.10
C LYS A 267 35.00 -50.97 8.30
N ARG A 268 33.77 -51.41 7.99
CA ARG A 268 33.37 -52.82 8.08
C ARG A 268 34.24 -53.72 7.19
N LYS A 269 34.54 -53.28 5.96
CA LYS A 269 35.47 -53.98 5.06
C LYS A 269 36.86 -54.15 5.69
N LYS A 270 37.43 -53.09 6.26
CA LYS A 270 38.75 -53.14 6.92
C LYS A 270 38.77 -54.09 8.11
N ASP A 271 37.70 -54.10 8.91
CA ASP A 271 37.61 -55.00 10.06
C ASP A 271 37.49 -56.47 9.62
N LEU A 272 36.67 -56.77 8.60
CA LEU A 272 36.60 -58.11 8.01
C LEU A 272 37.93 -58.57 7.41
N GLN A 273 38.67 -57.69 6.73
CA GLN A 273 40.00 -58.01 6.20
C GLN A 273 41.00 -58.37 7.31
N ARG A 274 40.95 -57.69 8.45
CA ARG A 274 41.78 -58.04 9.62
C ARG A 274 41.43 -59.40 10.18
N ASP A 275 40.15 -59.76 10.20
CA ASP A 275 39.71 -61.07 10.68
C ASP A 275 40.09 -62.19 9.71
N ILE A 276 39.98 -61.97 8.39
CA ILE A 276 40.50 -62.87 7.37
C ILE A 276 42.00 -63.11 7.58
N PHE A 277 42.80 -62.05 7.74
CA PHE A 277 44.24 -62.17 7.95
C PHE A 277 44.58 -63.03 9.18
N LYS A 278 43.90 -62.80 10.32
CA LYS A 278 44.09 -63.61 11.54
C LYS A 278 43.70 -65.07 11.35
N LEU A 279 42.69 -65.37 10.53
CA LEU A 279 42.25 -66.73 10.25
C LEU A 279 43.20 -67.43 9.26
N GLU A 280 43.71 -66.73 8.27
CA GLU A 280 44.75 -67.23 7.35
C GLU A 280 46.03 -67.60 8.11
N GLU A 281 46.49 -66.74 9.03
CA GLU A 281 47.64 -67.04 9.90
C GLU A 281 47.41 -68.31 10.74
N LYS A 282 46.20 -68.48 11.30
CA LYS A 282 45.83 -69.71 12.03
C LYS A 282 45.80 -70.94 11.12
N PHE A 283 45.32 -70.78 9.88
CA PHE A 283 45.25 -71.85 8.90
C PHE A 283 46.66 -72.31 8.49
N GLU A 284 47.57 -71.38 8.24
CA GLU A 284 48.97 -71.67 7.91
C GLU A 284 49.72 -72.35 9.07
N ARG A 285 49.51 -71.93 10.32
CA ARG A 285 50.12 -72.61 11.48
C ARG A 285 49.67 -74.05 11.65
N LEU A 286 48.44 -74.37 11.23
CA LEU A 286 47.94 -75.75 11.20
C LEU A 286 48.50 -76.55 10.02
N SER A 287 49.24 -75.92 9.10
CA SER A 287 49.82 -76.54 7.90
C SER A 287 51.17 -77.23 8.12
N VAL A 288 51.88 -76.87 9.19
CA VAL A 288 53.24 -77.38 9.48
C VAL A 288 53.15 -78.80 10.06
N ASP A 289 53.65 -79.79 9.29
CA ASP A 289 53.71 -81.18 9.71
C ASP A 289 54.98 -81.48 10.52
N GLU A 290 54.93 -81.16 11.82
CA GLU A 290 56.01 -81.47 12.76
C GLU A 290 56.15 -82.97 13.05
N VAL A 291 55.09 -83.77 12.79
CA VAL A 291 55.03 -85.18 13.19
C VAL A 291 55.60 -86.09 12.10
N GLY A 292 55.34 -85.79 10.82
CA GLY A 292 55.96 -86.49 9.68
C GLY A 292 57.50 -86.43 9.72
N ASN A 293 58.07 -85.27 10.09
CA ASN A 293 59.51 -85.09 10.28
C ASN A 293 60.08 -85.92 11.45
N ARG A 294 59.27 -86.25 12.46
CA ARG A 294 59.69 -87.11 13.58
C ARG A 294 59.67 -88.58 13.18
N ILE A 295 58.64 -89.02 12.46
CA ILE A 295 58.53 -90.40 11.98
C ILE A 295 59.67 -90.75 10.99
N GLN A 296 59.98 -89.85 10.05
CA GLN A 296 61.09 -90.05 9.10
C GLN A 296 62.44 -90.25 9.79
N ARG A 297 62.72 -89.48 10.86
CA ARG A 297 63.95 -89.63 11.66
C ARG A 297 64.03 -90.99 12.35
N VAL A 298 62.91 -91.51 12.83
CA VAL A 298 62.87 -92.83 13.47
C VAL A 298 63.07 -93.96 12.46
N PHE A 299 62.49 -93.86 11.25
CA PHE A 299 62.77 -94.84 10.19
C PHE A 299 64.24 -94.84 9.79
N ALA A 300 64.86 -93.66 9.61
CA ALA A 300 66.29 -93.56 9.33
C ALA A 300 67.13 -94.20 10.47
N ALA A 301 66.74 -94.01 11.74
CA ALA A 301 67.42 -94.64 12.87
C ALA A 301 67.25 -96.17 12.88
N VAL A 302 66.07 -96.68 12.54
CA VAL A 302 65.80 -98.13 12.42
C VAL A 302 66.62 -98.74 11.29
N ASP A 303 66.68 -98.10 10.12
CA ASP A 303 67.47 -98.56 8.98
C ASP A 303 68.96 -98.61 9.33
N TYR A 304 69.46 -97.58 10.01
CA TYR A 304 70.83 -97.56 10.52
C TYR A 304 71.11 -98.73 11.49
N LEU A 305 70.19 -99.02 12.42
CA LEU A 305 70.32 -100.15 13.35
C LEU A 305 70.29 -101.51 12.63
N LYS A 306 69.49 -101.65 11.56
CA LYS A 306 69.44 -102.85 10.72
C LYS A 306 70.76 -103.08 9.97
N GLU A 307 71.38 -102.03 9.44
CA GLU A 307 72.70 -102.09 8.82
C GLU A 307 73.81 -102.41 9.83
N ALA A 308 73.77 -101.78 11.02
CA ALA A 308 74.73 -102.04 12.09
C ALA A 308 74.69 -103.50 12.58
N LYS A 309 73.53 -104.16 12.49
CA LYS A 309 73.37 -105.59 12.83
C LYS A 309 74.10 -106.51 11.85
N THR A 310 74.07 -106.23 10.55
CA THR A 310 74.64 -107.11 9.52
C THR A 310 76.13 -106.91 9.31
N ASN A 311 76.66 -105.74 9.70
CA ASN A 311 78.07 -105.43 9.55
C ASN A 311 78.96 -106.32 10.47
N LYS A 312 79.97 -106.97 9.88
CA LYS A 312 80.91 -107.89 10.54
C LYS A 312 82.04 -107.16 11.28
N GLU A 313 82.18 -105.85 11.11
CA GLU A 313 83.28 -105.03 11.66
C GLU A 313 83.07 -104.55 13.11
N PHE A 314 81.90 -104.75 13.71
CA PHE A 314 81.60 -104.35 15.10
C PHE A 314 82.21 -105.28 16.17
N LYS A 315 83.52 -105.55 16.09
CA LYS A 315 84.26 -106.35 17.10
C LYS A 315 84.81 -105.52 18.27
N LYS A 316 84.77 -104.19 18.21
CA LYS A 316 85.26 -103.26 19.26
C LYS A 316 84.20 -102.23 19.66
N GLY A 317 83.14 -102.70 20.33
CA GLY A 317 82.09 -101.84 20.88
C GLY A 317 81.12 -101.28 19.84
N LEU A 318 79.85 -101.12 20.23
CA LEU A 318 78.86 -100.42 19.41
C LEU A 318 78.95 -98.91 19.66
N SER A 319 79.17 -98.15 18.59
CA SER A 319 79.08 -96.69 18.59
C SER A 319 78.05 -96.27 17.56
N PHE A 320 77.13 -95.41 17.96
CA PHE A 320 76.07 -94.89 17.09
C PHE A 320 76.25 -93.40 16.88
N PRO A 321 75.89 -92.87 15.69
CA PRO A 321 75.80 -91.44 15.48
C PRO A 321 74.86 -90.79 16.50
N LEU A 322 75.20 -89.57 16.93
CA LEU A 322 74.45 -88.85 17.96
C LEU A 322 72.97 -88.65 17.59
N TRP A 323 72.65 -88.49 16.29
CA TRP A 323 71.28 -88.35 15.82
C TRP A 323 70.44 -89.63 16.01
N VAL A 324 71.05 -90.82 15.90
CA VAL A 324 70.40 -92.11 16.16
C VAL A 324 70.10 -92.22 17.66
N ILE A 325 71.09 -91.90 18.50
CA ILE A 325 70.94 -91.92 19.97
C ILE A 325 69.86 -90.93 20.41
N SER A 326 69.88 -89.71 19.89
CA SER A 326 68.85 -88.69 20.17
C SER A 326 67.47 -89.20 19.80
N THR A 327 67.33 -89.79 18.60
CA THR A 327 66.05 -90.33 18.12
C THR A 327 65.53 -91.47 18.99
N ILE A 328 66.42 -92.38 19.41
CA ILE A 328 66.09 -93.50 20.32
C ILE A 328 65.64 -92.96 21.69
N ALA A 329 66.37 -92.00 22.25
CA ALA A 329 66.07 -91.37 23.53
C ALA A 329 64.76 -90.56 23.48
N GLU A 330 64.52 -89.82 22.39
CA GLU A 330 63.28 -89.08 22.12
C GLU A 330 62.05 -90.01 22.06
N MET A 331 62.24 -91.26 21.60
CA MET A 331 61.20 -92.29 21.57
C MET A 331 61.08 -93.07 22.89
N LYS A 332 61.93 -92.75 23.88
CA LYS A 332 62.02 -93.42 25.18
C LYS A 332 62.27 -94.92 25.06
N VAL A 333 63.07 -95.32 24.07
CA VAL A 333 63.54 -96.69 23.89
C VAL A 333 64.96 -96.80 24.45
N ALA A 334 65.33 -97.95 25.01
CA ALA A 334 66.68 -98.15 25.54
C ALA A 334 67.71 -98.20 24.40
N VAL A 335 68.81 -97.47 24.54
CA VAL A 335 69.92 -97.52 23.56
C VAL A 335 70.61 -98.89 23.69
N PRO A 336 70.84 -99.61 22.59
CA PRO A 336 71.45 -100.93 22.65
C PRO A 336 72.93 -100.80 23.00
N CYS A 337 73.37 -101.44 24.09
CA CYS A 337 74.76 -101.46 24.51
C CYS A 337 75.54 -102.63 23.91
N ASN A 338 74.86 -103.62 23.34
CA ASN A 338 75.46 -104.77 22.67
C ASN A 338 74.61 -105.27 21.48
N LYS A 339 75.20 -106.13 20.65
CA LYS A 339 74.57 -106.64 19.42
C LYS A 339 73.28 -107.43 19.67
N GLY A 340 73.18 -108.13 20.80
CA GLY A 340 71.99 -108.88 21.20
C GLY A 340 70.79 -108.00 21.56
N GLN A 341 71.01 -106.72 21.89
CA GLN A 341 69.97 -105.76 22.25
C GLN A 341 69.43 -104.96 21.06
N ILE A 342 70.06 -105.05 19.88
CA ILE A 342 69.65 -104.29 18.69
C ILE A 342 68.24 -104.69 18.26
N ASP A 343 67.91 -105.99 18.26
CA ASP A 343 66.58 -106.47 17.85
C ASP A 343 65.48 -106.00 18.79
N ALA A 344 65.74 -106.03 20.10
CA ALA A 344 64.81 -105.50 21.10
C ALA A 344 64.62 -103.98 20.94
N THR A 345 65.68 -103.25 20.57
CA THR A 345 65.62 -101.81 20.31
C THR A 345 64.82 -101.51 19.04
N ILE A 346 65.06 -102.24 17.95
CA ILE A 346 64.31 -102.10 16.69
C ILE A 346 62.82 -102.36 16.93
N GLN A 347 62.47 -103.46 17.59
CA GLN A 347 61.07 -103.77 17.92
C GLN A 347 60.44 -102.69 18.83
N GLY A 348 61.20 -102.17 19.79
CA GLY A 348 60.79 -101.06 20.64
C GLY A 348 60.51 -99.78 19.86
N LEU A 349 61.38 -99.44 18.90
CA LEU A 349 61.22 -98.29 18.01
C LEU A 349 60.03 -98.49 17.07
N GLU A 350 59.91 -99.63 16.40
CA GLU A 350 58.80 -99.93 15.47
C GLU A 350 57.44 -99.87 16.19
N LYS A 351 57.35 -100.40 17.42
CA LYS A 351 56.12 -100.29 18.24
C LYS A 351 55.80 -98.84 18.63
N LYS A 352 56.83 -98.04 18.95
CA LYS A 352 56.65 -96.62 19.27
C LYS A 352 56.31 -95.79 18.04
N VAL A 353 56.86 -96.11 16.88
CA VAL A 353 56.49 -95.53 15.58
C VAL A 353 55.02 -95.77 15.31
N GLU A 354 54.53 -97.00 15.53
CA GLU A 354 53.11 -97.31 15.33
C GLU A 354 52.20 -96.52 16.29
N THR A 355 52.62 -96.33 17.54
CA THR A 355 51.89 -95.48 18.50
C THR A 355 51.88 -94.01 18.05
N VAL A 356 53.04 -93.48 17.64
CA VAL A 356 53.17 -92.11 17.13
C VAL A 356 52.37 -91.92 15.84
N ARG A 357 52.29 -92.94 14.98
CA ARG A 357 51.49 -92.94 13.76
C ARG A 357 50.00 -92.87 14.06
N GLN A 358 49.50 -93.65 15.03
CA GLN A 358 48.09 -93.59 15.44
C GLN A 358 47.75 -92.25 16.10
N GLU A 359 48.64 -91.72 16.95
CA GLU A 359 48.51 -90.37 17.51
C GLU A 359 48.54 -89.30 16.41
N GLN A 360 49.39 -89.47 15.40
CA GLN A 360 49.44 -88.60 14.22
C GLN A 360 48.15 -88.67 13.41
N GLU A 361 47.64 -89.86 13.10
CA GLU A 361 46.40 -90.03 12.34
C GLU A 361 45.20 -89.37 13.05
N GLN A 362 45.11 -89.50 14.39
CA GLN A 362 44.10 -88.81 15.17
C GLN A 362 44.31 -87.29 15.21
N ALA A 363 45.57 -86.83 15.34
CA ALA A 363 45.90 -85.41 15.31
C ALA A 363 45.61 -84.80 13.93
N ASP A 364 45.89 -85.53 12.85
CA ASP A 364 45.67 -85.12 11.47
C ASP A 364 44.18 -85.12 11.14
N LEU A 365 43.40 -86.06 11.67
CA LEU A 365 41.93 -86.00 11.58
C LEU A 365 41.38 -84.73 12.26
N LYS A 366 41.82 -84.45 13.50
CA LYS A 366 41.42 -83.23 14.23
C LYS A 366 41.91 -81.95 13.53
N ARG A 367 43.11 -81.96 12.96
CA ARG A 367 43.64 -80.84 12.16
C ARG A 367 42.85 -80.66 10.88
N LYS A 368 42.48 -81.74 10.19
CA LYS A 368 41.66 -81.72 8.97
C LYS A 368 40.28 -81.13 9.26
N ASP A 369 39.59 -81.61 10.30
CA ASP A 369 38.30 -81.06 10.74
C ASP A 369 38.41 -79.58 11.10
N LYS A 370 39.46 -79.19 11.82
CA LYS A 370 39.69 -77.79 12.19
C LYS A 370 40.02 -76.92 10.98
N ARG A 371 40.80 -77.43 10.02
CA ARG A 371 41.08 -76.73 8.75
C ARG A 371 39.83 -76.59 7.90
N GLU A 372 38.98 -77.60 7.84
CA GLU A 372 37.73 -77.53 7.09
C GLU A 372 36.79 -76.47 7.67
N ARG A 373 36.64 -76.41 9.00
CA ARG A 373 35.89 -75.35 9.68
C ARG A 373 36.46 -73.96 9.41
N LEU A 374 37.78 -73.79 9.54
CA LEU A 374 38.44 -72.52 9.25
C LEU A 374 38.31 -72.13 7.77
N SER A 375 38.36 -73.10 6.85
CA SER A 375 38.16 -72.86 5.41
C SER A 375 36.74 -72.36 5.13
N GLN A 376 35.73 -72.98 5.74
CA GLN A 376 34.33 -72.54 5.61
C GLN A 376 34.12 -71.14 6.21
N GLU A 377 34.75 -70.83 7.34
CA GLU A 377 34.72 -69.49 7.94
C GLU A 377 35.41 -68.44 7.05
N LEU A 378 36.58 -68.75 6.49
CA LEU A 378 37.29 -67.89 5.55
C LEU A 378 36.47 -67.64 4.29
N GLU A 379 35.83 -68.67 3.75
CA GLU A 379 34.98 -68.54 2.56
C GLU A 379 33.78 -67.63 2.83
N LYS A 380 33.12 -67.78 3.99
CA LYS A 380 32.02 -66.90 4.42
C LYS A 380 32.48 -65.45 4.57
N LEU A 381 33.61 -65.20 5.23
CA LEU A 381 34.12 -63.85 5.42
C LEU A 381 34.55 -63.21 4.10
N ARG A 382 35.19 -63.96 3.20
CA ARG A 382 35.52 -63.51 1.84
C ARG A 382 34.28 -63.24 1.00
N ALA A 383 33.19 -64.00 1.18
CA ALA A 383 31.90 -63.69 0.56
C ALA A 383 31.33 -62.36 1.08
N CYS A 384 31.32 -62.14 2.39
CA CYS A 384 30.86 -60.87 2.97
C CYS A 384 31.70 -59.66 2.51
N VAL A 385 33.01 -59.80 2.35
CA VAL A 385 33.87 -58.73 1.80
C VAL A 385 33.50 -58.42 0.35
N ARG A 386 33.27 -59.46 -0.48
CA ARG A 386 32.86 -59.28 -1.88
C ARG A 386 31.49 -58.59 -2.00
N GLU A 387 30.53 -58.93 -1.13
CA GLU A 387 29.23 -58.25 -1.09
C GLU A 387 29.39 -56.75 -0.78
N ILE A 388 30.23 -56.40 0.21
CA ILE A 388 30.51 -55.00 0.55
C ILE A 388 31.26 -54.28 -0.58
N GLU A 389 32.15 -54.96 -1.31
CA GLU A 389 32.86 -54.39 -2.46
C GLU A 389 31.90 -54.00 -3.59
N VAL A 390 30.97 -54.90 -3.93
CA VAL A 390 29.91 -54.61 -4.91
C VAL A 390 29.03 -53.43 -4.44
N GLU A 391 28.74 -53.35 -3.15
CA GLU A 391 27.97 -52.24 -2.57
C GLU A 391 28.71 -50.89 -2.47
N VAL A 392 30.02 -50.86 -2.68
CA VAL A 392 30.86 -49.62 -2.65
C VAL A 392 31.24 -49.17 -4.06
N GLU A 393 31.29 -50.07 -5.04
CA GLU A 393 31.54 -49.73 -6.45
C GLU A 393 30.29 -49.27 -7.22
N VAL A 394 29.09 -49.57 -6.69
CA VAL A 394 27.79 -49.05 -7.16
C VAL A 394 27.42 -47.80 -6.37
#